data_AF-A0A937HH45-F1
#
_entry.id   AF-A0A937HH45-F1
#
_cell.length_a   1.000
_cell.length_b   1.000
_cell.length_c   1.000
_cell.angle_alpha   90.00
_cell.angle_beta   90.00
_cell.angle_gamma   90.00
#
_symmetry.space_group_name_H-M   'P 1'
#
loop_
_entity.id
_entity.type
_entity.pdbx_description
1 polymer ?
#
loop_
_entity_poly.entity_id
_entity_poly.type
_entity_poly.pdbx_seq_one_letter_code
_entity_poly.pdbx_strand_id
1 'polypeptide(L)'
;MKLDNFWAAIIGVAAYWTLWFLARPSVKDSISDEIAFSGFVSLVICASHFRLSDLIDMVNERVESLANRVGEIDGGQEEVEDHSPRALTEKGRILSKAVNAKDLATKYRSHLGSVNTKQAYDIQEACLAFAELDMLEALDDEDSRAVKKYAYENGKSVERVLRVIGIEMRDMILAQREND
;
A
#
# COMPACT_ATOMS: atom_id res chain seq x y z
N MET A 1 13.03 -26.71 5.49
CA MET A 1 11.87 -27.40 6.09
C MET A 1 10.67 -26.51 5.82
N LYS A 2 9.69 -26.96 5.01
CA LYS A 2 8.62 -26.10 4.47
C LYS A 2 7.83 -25.45 5.60
N LEU A 3 7.59 -24.14 5.51
CA LEU A 3 6.85 -23.32 6.48
C LEU A 3 5.49 -23.96 6.84
N ASP A 4 4.90 -24.67 5.88
CA ASP A 4 3.64 -25.41 6.01
C ASP A 4 3.68 -26.50 7.10
N ASN A 5 4.82 -27.17 7.26
CA ASN A 5 4.99 -28.25 8.24
C ASN A 5 5.12 -27.72 9.68
N PHE A 6 5.64 -26.50 9.84
CA PHE A 6 5.76 -25.85 11.15
C PHE A 6 4.38 -25.42 11.68
N TRP A 7 3.53 -24.86 10.81
CA TRP A 7 2.17 -24.47 11.17
C TRP A 7 1.23 -25.66 11.38
N ALA A 8 1.37 -26.72 10.58
CA ALA A 8 0.66 -27.97 10.83
C ALA A 8 0.99 -28.55 12.22
N ALA A 9 2.24 -28.40 12.67
CA ALA A 9 2.64 -28.79 14.02
C ALA A 9 2.01 -27.89 15.10
N ILE A 10 1.95 -26.57 14.90
CA ILE A 10 1.29 -25.64 15.85
C ILE A 10 -0.21 -25.94 15.96
N ILE A 11 -0.91 -26.15 14.84
CA ILE A 11 -2.34 -26.50 14.84
C ILE A 11 -2.54 -27.88 15.51
N GLY A 12 -1.68 -28.85 15.22
CA GLY A 12 -1.71 -30.17 15.85
C GLY A 12 -1.52 -30.11 17.37
N VAL A 13 -0.57 -29.31 17.86
CA VAL A 13 -0.34 -29.09 19.29
C VAL A 13 -1.52 -28.38 19.94
N ALA A 14 -2.12 -27.38 19.28
CA ALA A 14 -3.29 -26.67 19.77
C ALA A 14 -4.54 -27.58 19.85
N ALA A 15 -4.76 -28.42 18.85
CA ALA A 15 -5.84 -29.40 18.84
C ALA A 15 -5.64 -30.48 19.92
N TYR A 16 -4.40 -30.92 20.13
CA TYR A 16 -4.06 -31.86 21.19
C TYR A 16 -4.30 -31.26 22.60
N TRP A 17 -3.87 -30.02 22.82
CA TRP A 17 -4.05 -29.33 24.10
C TRP A 17 -5.53 -29.07 24.42
N THR A 18 -6.33 -28.67 23.43
CA THR A 18 -7.77 -28.44 23.62
C THR A 18 -8.53 -29.75 23.90
N LEU A 19 -8.20 -30.84 23.18
CA LEU A 19 -8.77 -32.16 23.45
C LEU A 19 -8.37 -32.71 24.83
N TRP A 20 -7.12 -32.52 25.24
CA TRP A 20 -6.65 -32.91 26.56
C TRP A 20 -7.34 -32.13 27.69
N PHE A 21 -7.59 -30.84 27.48
CA PHE A 21 -8.32 -29.99 28.43
C PHE A 21 -9.79 -30.41 28.57
N LEU A 22 -10.45 -30.77 27.45
CA LEU A 22 -11.84 -31.26 27.45
C LEU A 22 -12.01 -32.66 28.03
N ALA A 23 -10.97 -33.50 27.97
CA ALA A 23 -11.01 -34.89 28.44
C ALA A 23 -10.63 -35.06 29.93
N ARG A 24 -10.30 -33.99 30.65
CA ARG A 24 -9.88 -34.08 32.06
C ARG A 24 -11.09 -34.32 32.99
N PRO A 25 -11.06 -35.33 33.87
CA PRO A 25 -12.00 -35.42 34.99
C PRO A 25 -11.71 -34.28 35.97
N SER A 26 -12.77 -33.62 36.43
CA SER A 26 -12.75 -32.45 37.33
C SER A 26 -11.91 -32.72 38.58
N VAL A 27 -10.65 -32.29 38.58
CA VAL A 27 -9.80 -32.25 39.76
C VAL A 27 -9.45 -30.79 40.02
N LYS A 28 -9.82 -30.35 41.21
CA LYS A 28 -9.48 -29.06 41.81
C LYS A 28 -7.96 -28.94 41.93
N ASP A 29 -7.36 -28.20 41.01
CA ASP A 29 -6.08 -27.47 41.04
C ASP A 29 -5.98 -26.95 39.59
N SER A 30 -5.72 -25.70 39.23
CA SER A 30 -4.84 -24.68 39.78
C SER A 30 -5.01 -23.45 38.87
N ILE A 31 -5.01 -22.24 39.44
CA ILE A 31 -5.00 -20.97 38.70
C ILE A 31 -3.85 -20.91 37.65
N SER A 32 -2.77 -21.67 37.86
CA SER A 32 -1.66 -21.78 36.90
C SER A 32 -2.06 -22.39 35.55
N ASP A 33 -3.00 -23.34 35.54
CA ASP A 33 -3.39 -24.06 34.32
C ASP A 33 -4.29 -23.20 33.43
N GLU A 34 -5.15 -22.35 34.03
CA GLU A 34 -5.95 -21.37 33.30
C GLU A 34 -5.09 -20.26 32.67
N ILE A 35 -4.07 -19.78 33.40
CA ILE A 35 -3.12 -18.79 32.87
C ILE A 35 -2.31 -19.37 31.70
N ALA A 36 -1.88 -20.63 31.81
CA ALA A 36 -1.17 -21.31 30.72
C ALA A 36 -2.04 -21.49 29.47
N PHE A 37 -3.32 -21.85 29.65
CA PHE A 37 -4.27 -21.97 28.55
C PHE A 37 -4.56 -20.62 27.88
N SER A 38 -4.79 -19.57 28.67
CA SER A 38 -5.03 -18.21 28.16
C SER A 38 -3.83 -17.67 27.36
N GLY A 39 -2.61 -17.85 27.87
CA GLY A 39 -1.39 -17.44 27.17
C GLY A 39 -1.19 -18.20 25.85
N PHE A 40 -1.50 -19.49 25.81
CA PHE A 40 -1.42 -20.30 24.59
C PHE A 40 -2.45 -19.87 23.54
N VAL A 41 -3.70 -19.60 23.95
CA VAL A 41 -4.75 -19.08 23.05
C VAL A 41 -4.35 -17.73 22.46
N SER A 42 -3.80 -16.83 23.28
CA SER A 42 -3.30 -15.53 22.81
C SER A 42 -2.18 -15.68 21.78
N LEU A 43 -1.22 -16.58 22.01
CA LEU A 43 -0.14 -16.86 21.06
C LEU A 43 -0.67 -17.37 19.72
N VAL A 44 -1.64 -18.30 19.74
CA VAL A 44 -2.27 -18.85 18.52
C VAL A 44 -3.04 -17.77 17.75
N ILE A 45 -3.75 -16.89 18.45
CA ILE A 45 -4.47 -15.76 17.82
C ILE A 45 -3.48 -14.80 17.16
N CYS A 46 -2.43 -14.38 17.87
CA CYS A 46 -1.40 -13.49 17.33
C CYS A 46 -0.69 -14.10 16.12
N ALA A 47 -0.35 -15.38 16.20
CA ALA A 47 0.31 -16.12 15.13
C ALA A 47 -0.59 -16.28 13.89
N SER A 48 -1.89 -16.48 14.11
CA SER A 48 -2.90 -16.54 13.03
C SER A 48 -3.09 -15.18 12.36
N HIS A 49 -3.08 -14.09 13.13
CA HIS A 49 -3.15 -12.71 12.62
C HIS A 49 -1.95 -12.37 11.74
N PHE A 50 -0.74 -12.77 12.14
CA PHE A 50 0.48 -12.57 11.36
C PHE A 50 0.42 -13.31 10.01
N ARG A 51 -0.02 -14.57 10.01
CA ARG A 51 -0.23 -15.37 8.78
C ARG A 51 -1.28 -14.78 7.84
N LEU A 52 -2.32 -14.14 8.40
CA LEU A 52 -3.35 -13.47 7.62
C LEU A 52 -2.76 -12.24 6.89
N SER A 53 -1.84 -11.51 7.53
CA SER A 53 -1.12 -10.39 6.89
C SER A 53 -0.27 -10.85 5.71
N ASP A 54 0.55 -11.88 5.89
CA ASP A 54 1.41 -12.41 4.80
C ASP A 54 0.58 -12.90 3.61
N LEU A 55 -0.59 -13.50 3.87
CA LEU A 55 -1.51 -13.94 2.83
C LEU A 55 -2.14 -12.75 2.08
N ILE A 56 -2.50 -11.69 2.81
CA ILE A 56 -3.01 -10.45 2.21
C ILE A 56 -1.94 -9.83 1.29
N ASP A 57 -0.69 -9.78 1.74
CA ASP A 57 0.42 -9.23 0.96
C ASP A 57 0.67 -10.02 -0.35
N MET A 58 0.62 -11.36 -0.27
CA MET A 58 0.78 -12.23 -1.44
C MET A 58 -0.41 -12.14 -2.41
N VAL A 59 -1.63 -11.92 -1.89
CA VAL A 59 -2.80 -11.67 -2.73
C VAL A 59 -2.68 -10.31 -3.43
N ASN A 60 -2.18 -9.29 -2.73
CA ASN A 60 -1.93 -7.97 -3.30
C ASN A 60 -0.94 -8.02 -4.47
N GLU A 61 0.19 -8.71 -4.30
CA GLU A 61 1.20 -8.88 -5.35
C GLU A 61 0.64 -9.57 -6.61
N ARG A 62 -0.23 -10.58 -6.41
CA ARG A 62 -0.87 -11.29 -7.53
C ARG A 62 -1.95 -10.46 -8.21
N VAL A 63 -2.73 -9.68 -7.45
CA VAL A 63 -3.74 -8.76 -8.00
C VAL A 63 -3.05 -7.66 -8.81
N GLU A 64 -1.94 -7.14 -8.34
CA GLU A 64 -1.13 -6.15 -9.06
C GLU A 64 -0.58 -6.71 -10.38
N SER A 65 -0.02 -7.93 -10.36
CA SER A 65 0.41 -8.63 -11.56
C SER A 65 -0.73 -8.84 -12.56
N LEU A 66 -1.93 -9.17 -12.07
CA LEU A 66 -3.10 -9.39 -12.91
C LEU A 66 -3.63 -8.07 -13.49
N ALA A 67 -3.68 -7.01 -12.69
CA ALA A 67 -4.09 -5.68 -13.12
C ALA A 67 -3.17 -5.11 -14.20
N ASN A 68 -1.85 -5.28 -14.03
CA ASN A 68 -0.86 -4.87 -15.04
C ASN A 68 -1.07 -5.60 -16.37
N ARG A 69 -1.32 -6.92 -16.33
CA ARG A 69 -1.60 -7.72 -17.54
C ARG A 69 -2.95 -7.40 -18.17
N VAL A 70 -3.96 -7.01 -17.38
CA VAL A 70 -5.27 -6.57 -17.91
C VAL A 70 -5.15 -5.19 -18.58
N GLY A 71 -4.32 -4.29 -18.03
CA GLY A 71 -4.03 -2.99 -18.63
C GLY A 71 -3.40 -3.08 -20.03
N GLU A 72 -2.54 -4.09 -20.25
CA GLU A 72 -1.94 -4.37 -21.56
C GLU A 72 -2.95 -4.89 -22.61
N ILE A 73 -4.07 -5.50 -22.19
CA ILE A 73 -5.05 -6.14 -23.08
C ILE A 73 -6.15 -5.16 -23.54
N ASP A 74 -6.48 -4.14 -22.75
CA ASP A 74 -7.61 -3.23 -23.01
C ASP A 74 -7.31 -2.10 -24.02
N GLY A 75 -6.19 -2.16 -24.76
CA GLY A 75 -5.73 -1.03 -25.59
C GLY A 75 -5.54 0.24 -24.74
N GLY A 76 -5.09 0.03 -23.50
CA GLY A 76 -5.25 0.93 -22.37
C GLY A 76 -4.57 2.27 -22.58
N GLN A 77 -5.37 3.33 -22.71
CA GLN A 77 -4.89 4.69 -22.46
C GLN A 77 -4.25 4.70 -21.05
N GLU A 78 -2.95 4.93 -20.96
CA GLU A 78 -2.24 5.09 -19.69
C GLU A 78 -2.72 6.35 -18.98
N GLU A 79 -2.51 6.47 -17.67
CA GLU A 79 -2.87 7.66 -16.91
C GLU A 79 -2.03 8.89 -17.27
N VAL A 80 -0.83 8.67 -17.80
CA VAL A 80 0.13 9.69 -18.20
C VAL A 80 0.58 9.43 -19.63
N GLU A 81 0.68 10.48 -20.44
CA GLU A 81 1.17 10.39 -21.81
C GLU A 81 2.69 10.11 -21.84
N ASP A 82 3.12 9.23 -22.75
CA ASP A 82 4.52 8.81 -22.87
C ASP A 82 5.44 9.86 -23.51
N HIS A 83 4.88 10.83 -24.24
CA HIS A 83 5.66 11.89 -24.85
C HIS A 83 5.85 13.08 -23.88
N SER A 84 7.05 13.66 -23.87
CA SER A 84 7.28 14.88 -23.12
C SER A 84 6.72 16.11 -23.86
N PRO A 85 6.07 17.05 -23.15
CA PRO A 85 5.79 17.05 -21.71
C PRO A 85 4.76 15.99 -21.32
N ARG A 86 5.06 15.21 -20.28
CA ARG A 86 4.21 14.10 -19.82
C ARG A 86 2.90 14.65 -19.25
N ALA A 87 1.80 14.62 -19.99
CA ALA A 87 0.53 15.17 -19.52
C ALA A 87 -0.37 14.08 -18.96
N LEU A 88 -1.35 14.47 -18.14
CA LEU A 88 -2.42 13.55 -17.72
C LEU A 88 -3.36 13.31 -18.91
N THR A 89 -3.60 12.03 -19.21
CA THR A 89 -4.68 11.63 -20.13
C THR A 89 -6.04 11.86 -19.48
N GLU A 90 -7.13 11.61 -20.20
CA GLU A 90 -8.46 11.71 -19.61
C GLU A 90 -8.65 10.75 -18.41
N LYS A 91 -8.08 9.54 -18.49
CA LYS A 91 -8.06 8.62 -17.34
C LYS A 91 -7.23 9.18 -16.18
N GLY A 92 -6.08 9.78 -16.48
CA GLY A 92 -5.24 10.47 -15.48
C GLY A 92 -5.98 11.61 -14.78
N ARG A 93 -6.79 12.39 -15.50
CA ARG A 93 -7.60 13.48 -14.91
C ARG A 93 -8.72 12.96 -14.02
N ILE A 94 -9.37 11.87 -14.42
CA ILE A 94 -10.39 11.21 -13.58
C ILE A 94 -9.74 10.71 -12.28
N LEU A 95 -8.57 10.08 -12.38
CA LEU A 95 -7.80 9.63 -11.23
C LEU A 95 -7.40 10.81 -10.34
N SER A 96 -6.82 11.86 -10.91
CA SER A 96 -6.43 13.09 -10.19
C SER A 96 -7.58 13.65 -9.34
N LYS A 97 -8.79 13.73 -9.92
CA LYS A 97 -9.98 14.16 -9.19
C LYS A 97 -10.40 13.19 -8.10
N ALA A 98 -10.33 11.89 -8.35
CA ALA A 98 -10.79 10.88 -7.39
C ALA A 98 -9.92 10.82 -6.12
N VAL A 99 -8.62 11.11 -6.24
CA VAL A 99 -7.68 11.11 -5.11
C VAL A 99 -7.35 12.52 -4.58
N ASN A 100 -8.03 13.56 -5.08
CA ASN A 100 -7.71 14.97 -4.80
C ASN A 100 -6.22 15.27 -4.99
N ALA A 101 -5.63 14.81 -6.10
CA ALA A 101 -4.20 14.88 -6.37
C ALA A 101 -3.64 16.32 -6.33
N LYS A 102 -4.45 17.33 -6.69
CA LYS A 102 -4.07 18.75 -6.60
C LYS A 102 -3.84 19.22 -5.17
N ASP A 103 -4.68 18.78 -4.24
CA ASP A 103 -4.57 19.17 -2.84
C ASP A 103 -3.36 18.47 -2.20
N LEU A 104 -3.16 17.19 -2.52
CA LEU A 104 -1.97 16.44 -2.12
C LEU A 104 -0.69 17.06 -2.70
N ALA A 105 -0.68 17.41 -3.98
CA ALA A 105 0.44 18.09 -4.62
C ALA A 105 0.76 19.40 -3.90
N THR A 106 -0.26 20.19 -3.54
CA THR A 106 -0.07 21.45 -2.80
C THR A 106 0.49 21.20 -1.39
N LYS A 107 -0.07 20.24 -0.66
CA LYS A 107 0.30 19.89 0.71
C LYS A 107 1.75 19.39 0.80
N TYR A 108 2.16 18.52 -0.11
CA TYR A 108 3.46 17.84 -0.06
C TYR A 108 4.55 18.50 -0.89
N ARG A 109 4.24 19.53 -1.69
CA ARG A 109 5.22 20.26 -2.51
C ARG A 109 6.48 20.68 -1.76
N SER A 110 6.35 21.12 -0.51
CA SER A 110 7.48 21.59 0.29
C SER A 110 8.55 20.50 0.51
N HIS A 111 8.17 19.22 0.46
CA HIS A 111 9.08 18.08 0.64
C HIS A 111 9.96 17.82 -0.59
N LEU A 112 9.53 18.24 -1.79
CA LEU A 112 10.36 18.20 -3.00
C LEU A 112 11.63 19.07 -2.87
N GLY A 113 11.61 20.04 -1.96
CA GLY A 113 12.68 21.02 -1.80
C GLY A 113 12.72 22.06 -2.94
N SER A 114 13.81 22.81 -3.01
CA SER A 114 13.97 23.87 -4.01
C SER A 114 14.40 23.30 -5.36
N VAL A 115 13.53 23.37 -6.35
CA VAL A 115 13.88 23.05 -7.75
C VAL A 115 14.56 24.27 -8.39
N ASN A 116 15.90 24.34 -8.34
CA ASN A 116 16.66 25.52 -8.78
C ASN A 116 17.00 25.51 -10.29
N THR A 117 15.99 25.33 -11.15
CA THR A 117 16.14 25.34 -12.61
C THR A 117 14.87 25.85 -13.24
N LYS A 118 14.97 26.68 -14.28
CA LYS A 118 13.80 27.17 -15.05
C LYS A 118 13.40 26.21 -16.18
N GLN A 119 14.17 25.14 -16.43
CA GLN A 119 13.86 24.21 -17.51
C GLN A 119 12.69 23.31 -17.14
N ALA A 120 11.66 23.28 -17.98
CA ALA A 120 10.44 22.51 -17.73
C ALA A 120 10.69 21.00 -17.62
N TYR A 121 11.66 20.47 -18.37
CA TYR A 121 12.05 19.07 -18.31
C TYR A 121 12.65 18.72 -16.95
N ASP A 122 13.61 19.50 -16.46
CA ASP A 122 14.22 19.26 -15.15
C ASP A 122 13.19 19.34 -14.01
N ILE A 123 12.23 20.27 -14.11
CA ILE A 123 11.12 20.39 -13.14
C ILE A 123 10.26 19.13 -13.18
N GLN A 124 9.95 18.61 -14.37
CA GLN A 124 9.21 17.36 -14.53
C GLN A 124 9.95 16.18 -13.88
N GLU A 125 11.23 16.00 -14.20
CA GLU A 125 12.01 14.89 -13.66
C GLU A 125 12.13 14.98 -12.13
N ALA A 126 12.32 16.18 -11.57
CA ALA A 126 12.33 16.37 -10.13
C ALA A 126 11.01 15.96 -9.47
N CYS A 127 9.86 16.40 -10.02
CA CYS A 127 8.55 16.08 -9.46
C CYS A 127 8.22 14.60 -9.57
N LEU A 128 8.58 13.96 -10.69
CA LEU A 128 8.34 12.53 -10.90
C LEU A 128 9.24 11.66 -10.04
N ALA A 129 10.52 12.02 -9.90
CA ALA A 129 11.45 11.31 -9.02
C ALA A 129 10.98 11.37 -7.56
N PHE A 130 10.55 12.54 -7.09
CA PHE A 130 9.98 12.68 -5.75
C PHE A 130 8.71 11.83 -5.58
N ALA A 131 7.80 11.86 -6.55
CA ALA A 131 6.57 11.06 -6.52
C ALA A 131 6.84 9.56 -6.42
N GLU A 132 7.89 9.07 -7.09
CA GLU A 132 8.24 7.65 -7.15
C GLU A 132 9.04 7.16 -5.94
N LEU A 133 9.99 7.97 -5.45
CA LEU A 133 10.96 7.54 -4.46
C LEU A 133 10.63 7.98 -3.04
N ASP A 134 10.13 9.20 -2.87
CA ASP A 134 10.09 9.86 -1.56
C ASP A 134 8.66 10.15 -1.08
N MET A 135 7.72 10.27 -2.02
CA MET A 135 6.39 10.80 -1.71
C MET A 135 5.62 9.89 -0.76
N LEU A 136 5.71 8.56 -0.91
CA LEU A 136 5.00 7.63 -0.05
C LEU A 136 5.41 7.76 1.43
N GLU A 137 6.68 8.07 1.68
CA GLU A 137 7.21 8.30 3.02
C GLU A 137 6.86 9.70 3.54
N ALA A 138 6.70 10.67 2.64
CA ALA A 138 6.27 12.03 3.00
C ALA A 138 4.78 12.13 3.36
N LEU A 139 3.93 11.22 2.85
CA LEU A 139 2.50 11.20 3.15
C LEU A 139 2.25 10.92 4.63
N ASP A 140 1.32 11.65 5.23
CA ASP A 140 0.80 11.29 6.54
C ASP A 140 -0.05 9.99 6.49
N ASP A 141 -0.33 9.42 7.67
CA ASP A 141 -1.05 8.16 7.79
C ASP A 141 -2.46 8.18 7.16
N GLU A 142 -3.11 9.34 7.12
CA GLU A 142 -4.45 9.49 6.55
C GLU A 142 -4.39 9.48 5.03
N ASP A 143 -3.53 10.32 4.45
CA ASP A 143 -3.35 10.43 3.01
C ASP A 143 -2.74 9.16 2.43
N SER A 144 -1.77 8.56 3.11
CA SER A 144 -1.17 7.26 2.75
C SER A 144 -2.24 6.18 2.68
N ARG A 145 -3.15 6.13 3.66
CA ARG A 145 -4.27 5.18 3.67
C ARG A 145 -5.26 5.46 2.55
N ALA A 146 -5.56 6.73 2.26
CA ALA A 146 -6.47 7.10 1.19
C ALA A 146 -5.94 6.70 -0.19
N VAL A 147 -4.66 7.00 -0.45
CA VAL A 147 -3.96 6.62 -1.70
C VAL A 147 -3.92 5.10 -1.86
N LYS A 148 -3.50 4.36 -0.82
CA LYS A 148 -3.45 2.89 -0.83
C LYS A 148 -4.83 2.27 -1.02
N LYS A 149 -5.85 2.82 -0.37
CA LYS A 149 -7.24 2.36 -0.52
C LYS A 149 -7.72 2.55 -1.95
N TYR A 150 -7.52 3.73 -2.55
CA TYR A 150 -7.92 3.98 -3.92
C TYR A 150 -7.19 3.05 -4.90
N ALA A 151 -5.87 2.88 -4.73
CA ALA A 151 -5.05 1.97 -5.53
C ALA A 151 -5.60 0.54 -5.46
N TYR A 152 -5.88 0.04 -4.26
CA TYR A 152 -6.45 -1.29 -4.05
C TYR A 152 -7.85 -1.45 -4.68
N GLU A 153 -8.76 -0.51 -4.42
CA GLU A 153 -10.16 -0.59 -4.90
C GLU A 153 -10.27 -0.53 -6.43
N ASN A 154 -9.30 0.11 -7.10
CA ASN A 154 -9.30 0.30 -8.55
C ASN A 154 -8.29 -0.60 -9.28
N GLY A 155 -7.65 -1.53 -8.57
CA GLY A 155 -6.64 -2.43 -9.15
C GLY A 155 -5.48 -1.66 -9.78
N LYS A 156 -4.97 -0.63 -9.12
CA LYS A 156 -3.84 0.17 -9.56
C LYS A 156 -2.68 0.01 -8.59
N SER A 157 -1.45 0.19 -9.07
CA SER A 157 -0.30 0.29 -8.19
C SER A 157 -0.30 1.66 -7.49
N VAL A 158 0.29 1.74 -6.30
CA VAL A 158 0.40 3.00 -5.55
C VAL A 158 1.26 4.00 -6.31
N GLU A 159 2.34 3.52 -6.94
CA GLU A 159 3.27 4.30 -7.75
C GLU A 159 2.55 4.98 -8.92
N ARG A 160 1.58 4.32 -9.56
CA ARG A 160 0.76 4.95 -10.62
C ARG A 160 -0.06 6.10 -10.09
N VAL A 161 -0.64 5.97 -8.89
CA VAL A 161 -1.40 7.04 -8.25
C VAL A 161 -0.49 8.20 -7.86
N LEU A 162 0.66 7.90 -7.25
CA LEU A 162 1.65 8.91 -6.86
C LEU A 162 2.20 9.67 -8.08
N ARG A 163 2.45 8.98 -9.19
CA ARG A 163 2.89 9.60 -10.46
C ARG A 163 1.92 10.67 -10.94
N VAL A 164 0.61 10.45 -10.82
CA VAL A 164 -0.40 11.47 -11.16
C VAL A 164 -0.26 12.70 -10.26
N ILE A 165 -0.01 12.50 -8.97
CA ILE A 165 0.23 13.61 -8.03
C ILE A 165 1.51 14.38 -8.39
N GLY A 166 2.57 13.67 -8.79
CA GLY A 166 3.81 14.29 -9.28
C GLY A 166 3.60 15.18 -10.50
N ILE A 167 2.72 14.79 -11.43
CA ILE A 167 2.35 15.63 -12.58
C ILE A 167 1.59 16.89 -12.16
N GLU A 168 0.61 16.78 -11.26
CA GLU A 168 -0.11 17.95 -10.72
C GLU A 168 0.84 18.90 -9.98
N MET A 169 1.83 18.36 -9.27
CA MET A 169 2.87 19.14 -8.59
C MET A 169 3.74 19.92 -9.59
N ARG A 170 4.16 19.28 -10.68
CA ARG A 170 4.90 19.94 -11.77
C ARG A 170 4.09 21.10 -12.35
N ASP A 171 2.83 20.84 -12.70
CA ASP A 171 1.96 21.83 -13.35
C ASP A 171 1.77 23.06 -12.45
N MET A 172 1.61 22.85 -11.14
CA MET A 172 1.57 23.93 -10.16
C MET A 172 2.88 24.74 -10.12
N ILE A 173 4.06 24.09 -10.14
CA ILE A 173 5.36 24.77 -10.10
C ILE A 173 5.60 25.58 -11.37
N LEU A 174 5.24 25.04 -12.53
CA LEU A 174 5.35 25.74 -13.82
C LEU A 174 4.42 26.95 -13.86
N ALA A 175 3.14 26.78 -13.46
CA ALA A 175 2.17 27.87 -13.43
C ALA A 175 2.60 29.03 -12.52
N GLN A 176 3.26 28.76 -11.39
CA GLN A 176 3.77 29.83 -10.52
C GLN A 176 4.88 30.64 -11.19
N ARG A 177 5.79 29.98 -11.90
CA ARG A 177 6.93 30.63 -12.57
C ARG A 177 6.54 31.42 -13.82
N GLU A 178 5.39 31.14 -14.41
CA GLU A 178 4.83 31.95 -15.48
C GLU A 178 4.23 33.26 -14.96
N ASN A 179 3.88 33.32 -13.66
CA ASN A 179 3.28 34.49 -13.01
C ASN A 179 4.30 35.34 -12.22
N ASP A 180 5.54 34.85 -12.04
CA ASP A 180 6.68 35.53 -11.38
C ASP A 180 7.59 36.25 -12.39
#